data_AF-A0A7C5HUB3-F1
#
_entry.id   AF-A0A7C5HUB3-F1
#
_cell.length_a   1.000
_cell.length_b   1.000
_cell.length_c   1.000
_cell.angle_alpha   90.00
_cell.angle_beta   90.00
_cell.angle_gamma   90.00
#
_symmetry.space_group_name_H-M   'P 1'
#
loop_
_entity.id
_entity.type
_entity.pdbx_description
1 polymer ?
#
loop_
_entity_poly.entity_id
_entity_poly.type
_entity_poly.pdbx_seq_one_letter_code
_entity_poly.pdbx_strand_id
1 'polypeptide(L)' 'MERQNITLSLPKDLLQKAKILAVKKNKSLSGLLSEYIAMMTKEEEAYQAAKTRHHRILKKGFDLGLRGEIPWKREQLHER' A
#
# COMPACT_ATOMS: atom_id res chain seq x y z
N MET A 1 -19.95 -6.54 6.45
CA MET A 1 -18.92 -5.86 7.28
C MET A 1 -19.63 -5.13 8.39
N GLU A 2 -19.17 -5.35 9.62
CA GLU A 2 -19.62 -4.60 10.78
C GLU A 2 -19.19 -3.12 10.64
N ARG A 3 -20.03 -2.18 11.07
CA ARG A 3 -19.77 -0.74 10.96
C ARG A 3 -19.81 -0.13 12.36
N GLN A 4 -18.80 0.66 12.70
CA GLN A 4 -18.73 1.43 13.93
C GLN A 4 -18.84 2.92 13.62
N ASN A 5 -19.78 3.61 14.27
CA ASN A 5 -19.91 5.05 14.13
C ASN A 5 -18.83 5.78 14.93
N ILE A 6 -18.26 6.82 14.33
CA ILE A 6 -17.26 7.69 14.96
C ILE A 6 -17.73 9.14 14.92
N THR A 7 -17.43 9.89 15.97
CA THR A 7 -17.66 11.35 16.03
C THR A 7 -16.34 12.06 15.88
N LEU A 8 -16.26 13.03 14.95
CA LEU A 8 -15.06 13.78 14.65
C LEU A 8 -15.30 15.27 14.90
N SER A 9 -14.38 15.91 15.61
CA SER A 9 -14.33 17.35 15.75
C SER A 9 -13.39 17.93 14.69
N LEU A 10 -13.94 18.70 13.75
CA LEU A 10 -13.18 19.34 12.67
C LEU A 10 -13.39 20.86 12.67
N PRO A 11 -12.39 21.65 12.23
CA PRO A 11 -12.58 23.07 11.98
C PRO A 11 -13.78 23.33 11.05
N LYS A 12 -14.58 24.35 11.36
CA LYS A 12 -15.81 24.66 10.60
C LYS A 12 -15.51 24.95 9.12
N ASP A 13 -14.43 25.65 8.84
CA ASP A 13 -13.99 25.98 7.48
C ASP A 13 -13.59 24.72 6.69
N LEU A 14 -12.89 23.78 7.34
CA LEU A 14 -12.53 22.50 6.74
C LEU A 14 -13.78 21.66 6.43
N LEU A 15 -14.73 21.61 7.36
CA LEU A 15 -15.99 20.89 7.16
C LEU A 15 -16.78 21.46 5.98
N GLN A 16 -16.79 22.79 5.81
CA GLN A 16 -17.45 23.46 4.69
C GLN A 16 -16.80 23.06 3.35
N LYS A 17 -15.47 23.11 3.27
CA LYS A 17 -14.71 22.71 2.07
C LYS A 17 -14.94 21.23 1.73
N ALA A 18 -14.94 20.36 2.75
CA ALA A 18 -15.17 18.92 2.57
C ALA A 18 -16.59 18.62 2.05
N LYS A 19 -17.61 19.33 2.54
CA LYS A 19 -18.99 19.19 2.02
C LYS A 19 -19.09 19.58 0.55
N ILE A 20 -18.51 20.72 0.17
CA ILE A 20 -18.48 21.17 -1.25
C ILE A 20 -17.77 20.13 -2.12
N LEU A 21 -16.64 19.58 -1.64
CA LEU A 21 -15.89 18.55 -2.36
C LEU A 21 -16.72 17.26 -2.54
N ALA A 22 -17.44 16.84 -1.51
CA ALA A 22 -18.30 15.66 -1.55
C ALA A 22 -19.42 15.83 -2.59
N VAL A 23 -20.08 17.00 -2.61
CA VAL A 23 -21.10 17.34 -3.62
C VAL A 23 -20.51 17.34 -5.02
N LYS A 24 -19.34 17.97 -5.24
CA LYS A 24 -18.65 17.95 -6.55
C LYS A 24 -18.33 16.54 -7.04
N LYS A 25 -18.12 15.59 -6.12
CA LYS A 25 -17.84 14.18 -6.42
C LYS A 25 -19.09 13.30 -6.41
N ASN A 26 -20.28 13.88 -6.27
CA ASN A 26 -21.56 13.19 -6.15
C ASN A 26 -21.59 12.13 -5.03
N LYS A 27 -21.02 12.48 -3.86
CA LYS A 27 -20.87 11.60 -2.69
C LYS A 27 -21.37 12.30 -1.43
N SER A 28 -21.77 11.51 -0.43
CA SER A 28 -21.97 12.02 0.92
C SER A 28 -20.62 12.33 1.58
N LEU A 29 -20.61 13.18 2.61
CA LEU A 29 -19.40 13.47 3.37
C LEU A 29 -18.84 12.20 4.04
N SER A 30 -19.70 11.38 4.63
CA SER A 30 -19.29 10.11 5.25
C SER A 30 -18.74 9.14 4.21
N GLY A 31 -19.37 9.02 3.05
CA GLY A 31 -18.90 8.15 1.96
C GLY A 31 -17.53 8.60 1.43
N LEU A 32 -17.34 9.91 1.25
CA LEU A 32 -16.06 10.47 0.85
C LEU A 32 -14.96 10.16 1.88
N LEU A 33 -15.25 10.37 3.17
CA LEU A 33 -14.30 10.08 4.25
C LEU A 33 -13.96 8.59 4.33
N SER A 34 -14.96 7.71 4.23
CA SER A 34 -14.74 6.26 4.23
C SER A 34 -13.84 5.80 3.08
N GLU A 35 -14.01 6.38 1.89
CA GLU A 35 -13.17 6.05 0.73
C GLU A 35 -11.72 6.52 0.92
N TYR A 36 -11.51 7.74 1.42
CA TYR A 36 -10.15 8.23 1.71
C TYR A 36 -9.48 7.37 2.79
N ILE A 37 -10.20 7.00 3.84
CA ILE A 37 -9.66 6.10 4.89
C ILE A 37 -9.29 4.75 4.27
N ALA A 38 -10.18 4.14 3.48
CA ALA A 38 -9.92 2.87 2.83
C ALA A 38 -8.72 2.92 1.86
N MET A 39 -8.54 4.04 1.15
CA MET A 39 -7.40 4.25 0.27
C MET A 39 -6.09 4.30 1.08
N MET A 40 -6.05 5.09 2.16
CA MET A 40 -4.87 5.21 3.02
C MET A 40 -4.50 3.87 3.68
N THR A 41 -5.49 3.11 4.16
CA THR A 41 -5.22 1.80 4.79
C THR A 41 -4.73 0.78 3.76
N LYS A 42 -5.32 0.77 2.56
CA LYS A 42 -4.92 -0.14 1.48
C LYS A 42 -3.48 0.09 1.04
N GLU A 43 -3.06 1.34 0.92
CA GLU A 43 -1.67 1.68 0.55
C GLU A 43 -0.67 1.17 1.60
N GLU A 44 -0.96 1.39 2.88
CA GLU A 44 -0.12 0.91 3.98
C GLU A 44 -0.07 -0.63 4.02
N GLU A 45 -1.22 -1.30 3.93
CA GLU A 45 -1.30 -2.77 3.91
C GLU A 45 -0.52 -3.37 2.75
N ALA A 46 -0.63 -2.78 1.55
CA ALA A 46 0.10 -3.24 0.37
C ALA A 46 1.62 -3.12 0.57
N TYR A 47 2.08 -2.01 1.13
CA TYR A 47 3.49 -1.81 1.46
C TYR A 47 3.99 -2.84 2.48
N GLN A 48 3.26 -3.04 3.58
CA GLN A 48 3.66 -3.99 4.62
C GLN A 48 3.67 -5.43 4.10
N ALA A 49 2.71 -5.80 3.26
CA ALA A 49 2.68 -7.10 2.60
C ALA A 49 3.91 -7.32 1.70
N ALA A 50 4.24 -6.33 0.86
CA ALA A 50 5.41 -6.37 -0.01
C ALA A 50 6.71 -6.47 0.81
N LYS A 51 6.86 -5.65 1.85
CA LYS A 51 8.01 -5.66 2.77
C LYS A 51 8.19 -7.04 3.40
N THR A 52 7.11 -7.61 3.95
CA THR A 52 7.12 -8.93 4.59
C THR A 52 7.52 -10.02 3.61
N ARG A 53 6.97 -10.00 2.39
CA ARG A 53 7.31 -10.94 1.32
C ARG A 53 8.79 -10.86 0.96
N HIS A 54 9.31 -9.67 0.70
CA HIS A 54 10.72 -9.49 0.32
C HIS A 54 11.68 -9.86 1.44
N HIS A 55 11.35 -9.54 2.68
CA HIS A 55 12.15 -9.93 3.83
C HIS A 55 12.23 -11.46 3.99
N ARG A 56 11.14 -12.19 3.67
CA ARG A 56 11.14 -13.66 3.64
C ARG A 56 12.05 -14.20 2.54
N ILE A 57 12.01 -13.60 1.35
CA ILE A 57 12.89 -13.98 0.22
C ILE A 57 14.36 -13.79 0.59
N LEU A 58 14.71 -12.63 1.17
CA LEU A 58 16.09 -12.35 1.59
C LEU A 58 16.58 -13.31 2.68
N LYS A 59 15.74 -13.60 3.69
CA LYS A 59 16.07 -14.56 4.75
C LYS A 59 16.25 -15.99 4.24
N LYS A 60 15.39 -16.43 3.32
CA LYS A 60 15.47 -17.76 2.72
C LYS A 60 16.64 -17.88 1.74
N GLY A 61 16.94 -16.80 1.02
CA GLY A 61 17.83 -16.83 -0.13
C GLY A 61 17.22 -17.58 -1.31
N PHE A 62 18.01 -17.73 -2.37
CA PHE A 62 17.68 -18.58 -3.52
C PHE A 62 18.61 -19.77 -3.54
N ASP A 63 18.05 -20.97 -3.71
CA ASP A 63 18.86 -22.12 -4.11
C ASP A 63 19.12 -21.99 -5.61
N LEU A 64 20.34 -21.60 -5.95
CA LEU A 64 20.77 -21.42 -7.33
C LEU A 64 21.37 -22.71 -7.92
N GLY A 65 21.34 -23.83 -7.20
CA GLY A 65 21.97 -25.09 -7.62
C GLY A 65 23.50 -25.04 -7.66
N LEU A 66 24.08 -23.94 -7.18
CA LEU A 66 25.51 -23.63 -7.27
C LEU A 66 26.35 -24.37 -6.22
N ARG A 67 25.73 -24.95 -5.19
CA ARG A 67 26.43 -25.61 -4.07
C ARG A 67 27.56 -24.78 -3.45
N GLY A 68 27.51 -23.45 -3.57
CA GLY A 68 28.53 -22.51 -3.09
C GLY A 68 29.57 -22.07 -4.13
N GLU A 69 29.54 -22.61 -5.35
CA GLU A 69 30.51 -22.30 -6.40
C GLU A 69 29.83 -21.58 -7.57
N ILE A 70 30.36 -20.43 -7.96
CA ILE A 70 29.90 -19.69 -9.13
C ILE A 70 30.85 -20.02 -10.29
N PRO A 71 30.46 -20.84 -11.28
CA PRO A 71 31.38 -21.32 -12.32
C PRO A 71 31.62 -20.29 -13.44
N TRP A 72 30.85 -19.20 -13.46
CA TRP A 72 30.89 -18.17 -14.48
C TRP A 72 31.34 -16.82 -13.91
N LYS A 73 32.06 -16.06 -14.73
CA LYS A 73 32.31 -14.63 -14.53
C LYS A 73 31.21 -13.82 -15.20
N ARG A 74 30.98 -12.59 -14.70
CA ARG A 74 29.92 -11.70 -15.19
C ARG A 74 30.01 -11.49 -16.71
N GLU A 75 31.22 -11.41 -17.24
CA GLU A 75 31.52 -11.21 -18.66
C GLU A 75 31.06 -12.39 -19.53
N GLN A 76 30.96 -13.59 -18.97
CA GLN A 76 30.52 -14.81 -19.68
C GLN A 76 28.99 -14.93 -19.73
N LEU A 77 28.25 -14.10 -18.98
CA LEU A 77 26.78 -14.11 -18.94
C LEU A 77 26.15 -13.19 -19.99
N HIS A 78 26.96 -12.51 -20.81
CA HIS A 78 26.50 -11.64 -21.89
C HIS A 78 26.70 -12.29 -23.25
N GLU A 79 25.70 -13.04 -23.70
CA GLU A 79 25.41 -13.33 -25.11
C GLU A 79 23.88 -13.39 -25.29
N ARG A 80 23.25 -12.25 -25.50
CA ARG A 80 21.93 -12.10 -26.16
C ARG A 80 21.85 -10.75 -26.84
#